data_AF-A0A7K1ZPM6-F1
#
_entry.id   AF-A0A7K1ZPM6-F1
#
_cell.length_a   1.000
_cell.length_b   1.000
_cell.length_c   1.000
_cell.angle_alpha   90.00
_cell.angle_beta   90.00
_cell.angle_gamma   90.00
#
_symmetry.space_group_name_H-M   'P 1'
#
loop_
_entity.id
_entity.type
_entity.pdbx_description
1 polymer ?
#
loop_
_entity_poly.entity_id
_entity_poly.type
_entity_poly.pdbx_seq_one_letter_code
_entity_poly.pdbx_strand_id
1 'polypeptide(L)'
;MTVTLVVPPHIRAVISSMLRVETETGAVLGARIVRTKGGAVRLLGIGIWEVPSDAYVLQTPSELIVASHGYVAPLAEIEAAGAMAIWVHTHPRDGASPRPSDLDLRVDRQLSGVFRLRTGAAFYGALILAKEGKNVRFMGHIDDGETLSPIDRLWFVGPDLCLRWRDDRPERSDPGVEYDRQIRAFGPHIQQVVGELSLAVVGCGGTGSAVAEQLVRMGAQRLALYDPKHVSRSNLTRLYGSHVADVGRAKTDVVAAHLRSIVPEATITAHTAAITRQSVARSLMDADLIFGCTDDNAGRLVLSRFSTYFMTPVIDVGVLLTCDVRGTIDGIHGRITTLYPGAACLVCRGRIDVRRAAVELRSAEEQTSLEAEGYAPAMPGVEPAVVSFTSWIA
;
A
#
# COMPACT_ATOMS: atom_id res chain seq x y z
N MET A 1 13.27 -12.55 -5.11
CA MET A 1 11.85 -12.20 -5.29
C MET A 1 11.26 -12.02 -3.91
N THR A 2 10.62 -10.88 -3.61
CA THR A 2 9.94 -10.67 -2.32
C THR A 2 8.47 -11.01 -2.47
N VAL A 3 7.94 -11.85 -1.58
CA VAL A 3 6.51 -12.21 -1.54
C VAL A 3 5.84 -11.50 -0.37
N THR A 4 4.72 -10.82 -0.62
CA THR A 4 3.98 -10.08 0.39
C THR A 4 2.51 -10.46 0.36
N LEU A 5 1.99 -11.00 1.46
CA LEU A 5 0.55 -11.21 1.63
C LEU A 5 -0.08 -9.96 2.25
N VAL A 6 -0.98 -9.34 1.50
CA VAL A 6 -1.70 -8.13 1.87
C VAL A 6 -3.03 -8.54 2.52
N VAL A 7 -3.23 -8.11 3.76
CA VAL A 7 -4.33 -8.53 4.62
C VAL A 7 -5.26 -7.34 4.88
N PRO A 8 -6.44 -7.26 4.24
CA PRO A 8 -7.43 -6.21 4.50
C PRO A 8 -8.13 -6.38 5.86
N PRO A 9 -8.91 -5.37 6.32
CA PRO A 9 -9.41 -5.34 7.70
C PRO A 9 -10.31 -6.52 8.09
N HIS A 10 -11.16 -6.99 7.17
CA HIS A 10 -12.07 -8.11 7.44
C HIS A 10 -11.31 -9.43 7.66
N ILE A 11 -10.24 -9.68 6.90
CA ILE A 11 -9.36 -10.86 7.11
C ILE A 11 -8.58 -10.72 8.42
N ARG A 12 -8.05 -9.52 8.71
CA ARG A 12 -7.34 -9.25 9.96
C ARG A 12 -8.21 -9.53 11.19
N ALA A 13 -9.50 -9.20 11.13
CA ALA A 13 -10.45 -9.44 12.21
C ALA A 13 -10.60 -10.94 12.49
N VAL A 14 -10.74 -11.76 11.45
CA VAL A 14 -10.82 -13.23 11.58
C VAL A 14 -9.52 -13.80 12.14
N ILE A 15 -8.36 -13.42 11.59
CA ILE A 15 -7.05 -13.84 12.13
C ILE A 15 -6.92 -13.50 13.62
N SER A 16 -7.38 -12.30 14.01
CA SER A 16 -7.35 -11.87 15.42
C SER A 16 -8.30 -12.67 16.31
N SER A 17 -9.39 -13.22 15.75
CA SER A 17 -10.30 -14.13 16.44
C SER A 17 -9.65 -15.50 16.62
N MET A 18 -9.12 -16.08 15.54
CA MET A 18 -8.43 -17.38 15.55
C MET A 18 -7.28 -17.43 16.59
N LEU A 19 -6.50 -16.35 16.70
CA LEU A 19 -5.38 -16.25 17.65
C LEU A 19 -5.82 -16.07 19.12
N ARG A 20 -7.12 -15.92 19.40
CA ARG A 20 -7.65 -15.89 20.79
C ARG A 20 -8.10 -17.26 21.28
N VAL A 21 -8.29 -18.21 20.38
CA VAL A 21 -8.68 -19.59 20.70
C VAL A 21 -7.47 -20.31 21.29
N GLU A 22 -7.67 -21.13 22.32
CA GLU A 22 -6.58 -21.86 22.99
C GLU A 22 -6.17 -23.14 22.25
N THR A 23 -7.00 -23.62 21.33
CA THR A 23 -6.73 -24.73 20.42
C THR A 23 -6.30 -24.24 19.05
N GLU A 24 -5.57 -25.08 18.30
CA GLU A 24 -5.21 -24.76 16.93
C GLU A 24 -6.46 -24.58 16.08
N THR A 25 -6.48 -23.50 15.31
CA THR A 25 -7.62 -23.13 14.46
C THR A 25 -7.15 -23.09 13.01
N GLY A 26 -7.89 -23.76 12.12
CA GLY A 26 -7.61 -23.81 10.70
C GLY A 26 -8.52 -22.87 9.93
N ALA A 27 -8.05 -22.36 8.80
CA ALA A 27 -8.84 -21.58 7.86
C ALA A 27 -8.28 -21.74 6.44
N VAL A 28 -9.12 -21.44 5.45
CA VAL A 28 -8.68 -21.27 4.07
C VAL A 28 -8.68 -19.77 3.77
N LEU A 29 -7.58 -19.22 3.28
CA LEU A 29 -7.47 -17.83 2.84
C LEU A 29 -7.38 -17.79 1.31
N GLY A 30 -8.25 -16.99 0.68
CA GLY A 30 -8.19 -16.73 -0.75
C GLY A 30 -7.32 -15.52 -1.05
N ALA A 31 -6.42 -15.61 -2.04
CA ALA A 31 -5.60 -14.48 -2.45
C ALA A 31 -5.44 -14.36 -3.97
N ARG A 32 -5.51 -13.13 -4.49
CA ARG A 32 -5.17 -12.84 -5.89
C ARG A 32 -3.69 -12.54 -6.04
N ILE A 33 -3.06 -13.13 -7.06
CA ILE A 33 -1.63 -12.95 -7.31
C ILE A 33 -1.42 -11.75 -8.22
N VAL A 34 -0.62 -10.78 -7.76
CA VAL A 34 -0.17 -9.64 -8.56
C VAL A 34 1.35 -9.65 -8.63
N ARG A 35 1.89 -9.74 -9.85
CA ARG A 35 3.32 -9.62 -10.12
C ARG A 35 3.64 -8.17 -10.45
N THR A 36 4.58 -7.58 -9.73
CA THR A 36 5.00 -6.19 -9.92
C THR A 36 6.11 -6.09 -10.98
N LYS A 37 6.40 -4.89 -11.49
CA LYS A 37 7.46 -4.72 -12.50
C LYS A 37 8.84 -5.00 -11.91
N GLY A 38 9.05 -4.70 -10.63
CA GLY A 38 10.27 -5.03 -9.89
C GLY A 38 10.44 -6.53 -9.57
N GLY A 39 9.54 -7.39 -10.05
CA GLY A 39 9.61 -8.83 -9.82
C GLY A 39 9.18 -9.27 -8.42
N ALA A 40 8.54 -8.39 -7.63
CA ALA A 40 7.91 -8.78 -6.37
C ALA A 40 6.54 -9.43 -6.64
N VAL A 41 6.08 -10.25 -5.70
CA VAL A 41 4.77 -10.89 -5.73
C VAL A 41 3.93 -10.37 -4.57
N ARG A 42 2.74 -9.87 -4.87
CA ARG A 42 1.74 -9.47 -3.89
C ARG A 42 0.58 -10.46 -3.94
N LEU A 43 0.26 -11.06 -2.81
CA LEU A 43 -0.90 -11.91 -2.61
C LEU A 43 -1.98 -11.04 -1.96
N LEU A 44 -3.01 -10.65 -2.70
CA LEU A 44 -4.06 -9.77 -2.22
C LEU A 44 -5.16 -10.61 -1.59
N GLY A 45 -5.26 -10.62 -0.26
CA GLY A 45 -6.25 -11.42 0.46
C GLY A 45 -7.68 -10.95 0.14
N ILE A 46 -8.50 -11.83 -0.45
CA ILE A 46 -9.87 -11.53 -0.86
C ILE A 46 -10.93 -12.07 0.10
N GLY A 47 -10.57 -13.04 0.94
CA GLY A 47 -11.45 -13.65 1.93
C GLY A 47 -10.68 -14.66 2.79
N ILE A 48 -11.25 -15.00 3.94
CA ILE A 48 -10.77 -16.06 4.82
C ILE A 48 -12.00 -16.76 5.41
N TRP A 49 -11.96 -18.08 5.39
CA TRP A 49 -13.05 -18.95 5.86
C TRP A 49 -12.48 -19.88 6.93
N GLU A 50 -12.91 -19.67 8.17
CA GLU A 50 -12.55 -20.55 9.29
C GLU A 50 -13.13 -21.96 9.06
N VAL A 51 -12.38 -22.98 9.47
CA VAL A 51 -12.84 -24.36 9.43
C VAL A 51 -14.04 -24.51 10.38
N PRO A 52 -15.18 -25.04 9.90
CA PRO A 52 -16.34 -25.31 10.75
C PRO A 52 -16.01 -26.26 11.91
N SER A 53 -16.61 -26.04 13.09
CA SER A 53 -16.33 -26.83 14.29
C SER A 53 -16.60 -28.33 14.11
N ASP A 54 -17.58 -28.69 13.29
CA ASP A 54 -17.95 -30.08 12.97
C ASP A 54 -17.00 -30.75 11.96
N ALA A 55 -16.13 -29.98 11.31
CA ALA A 55 -15.13 -30.49 10.37
C ALA A 55 -13.82 -30.91 11.03
N TYR A 56 -13.62 -30.58 12.32
CA TYR A 56 -12.46 -31.04 13.08
C TYR A 56 -12.61 -32.51 13.47
N VAL A 57 -11.75 -33.35 12.92
CA VAL A 57 -11.58 -34.75 13.37
C VAL A 57 -10.77 -34.79 14.66
N LEU A 58 -9.77 -33.91 14.77
CA LEU A 58 -8.96 -33.68 15.95
C LEU A 58 -8.67 -32.18 16.06
N GLN A 59 -8.80 -31.63 17.26
CA GLN A 59 -8.44 -30.24 17.54
C GLN A 59 -7.87 -30.15 18.95
N THR A 60 -6.59 -29.83 19.06
CA THR A 60 -5.86 -29.67 20.32
C THR A 60 -5.03 -28.37 20.27
N PRO A 61 -4.36 -27.97 21.36
CA PRO A 61 -3.44 -26.82 21.34
C PRO A 61 -2.19 -26.97 20.48
N SER A 62 -1.89 -28.15 19.95
CA SER A 62 -0.65 -28.45 19.21
C SER A 62 -0.83 -29.36 18.00
N GLU A 63 -2.08 -29.68 17.66
CA GLU A 63 -2.41 -30.56 16.56
C GLU A 63 -3.86 -30.32 16.12
N LEU A 64 -4.07 -30.27 14.81
CA LEU A 64 -5.38 -30.28 14.18
C LEU A 64 -5.43 -31.31 13.04
N ILE A 65 -6.59 -31.94 12.87
CA ILE A 65 -6.91 -32.77 11.70
C ILE A 65 -8.31 -32.37 11.22
N VAL A 66 -8.42 -32.02 9.94
CA VAL A 66 -9.64 -31.48 9.35
C VAL A 66 -10.15 -32.38 8.24
N ALA A 67 -11.44 -32.70 8.29
CA ALA A 67 -12.14 -33.42 7.23
C ALA A 67 -12.33 -32.54 5.99
N SER A 68 -12.43 -33.15 4.80
CA SER A 68 -12.45 -32.41 3.52
C SER A 68 -13.58 -31.41 3.38
N HIS A 69 -14.75 -31.67 3.97
CA HIS A 69 -15.87 -30.74 3.94
C HIS A 69 -15.56 -29.40 4.66
N GLY A 70 -14.53 -29.35 5.51
CA GLY A 70 -14.10 -28.13 6.20
C GLY A 70 -13.39 -27.10 5.30
N TYR A 71 -12.90 -27.50 4.12
CA TYR A 71 -12.22 -26.59 3.19
C TYR A 71 -12.78 -26.61 1.75
N VAL A 72 -13.58 -27.60 1.35
CA VAL A 72 -14.07 -27.72 -0.03
C VAL A 72 -14.98 -26.55 -0.47
N ALA A 73 -15.89 -26.09 0.39
CA ALA A 73 -16.77 -24.97 0.04
C ALA A 73 -15.99 -23.64 -0.16
N PRO A 74 -15.08 -23.24 0.77
CA PRO A 74 -14.19 -22.10 0.53
C PRO A 74 -13.39 -22.20 -0.78
N LEU A 75 -12.89 -23.38 -1.14
CA LEU A 75 -12.12 -23.55 -2.38
C LEU A 75 -12.95 -23.24 -3.64
N ALA A 76 -14.25 -23.57 -3.64
CA ALA A 76 -15.15 -23.23 -4.75
C ALA A 76 -15.37 -21.72 -4.88
N GLU A 77 -15.50 -21.00 -3.76
CA GLU A 77 -15.60 -19.53 -3.76
C GLU A 77 -14.31 -18.88 -4.28
N ILE A 78 -13.15 -19.43 -3.90
CA ILE A 78 -11.82 -18.97 -4.34
C ILE A 78 -11.61 -19.21 -5.84
N GLU A 79 -12.03 -20.37 -6.35
CA GLU A 79 -12.02 -20.70 -7.78
C GLU A 79 -12.83 -19.68 -8.59
N ALA A 80 -14.08 -19.42 -8.17
CA ALA A 80 -14.97 -18.47 -8.82
C ALA A 80 -14.39 -17.03 -8.84
N ALA A 81 -13.54 -16.69 -7.87
CA ALA A 81 -12.87 -15.40 -7.79
C ALA A 81 -11.55 -15.32 -8.60
N GLY A 82 -11.13 -16.42 -9.23
CA GLY A 82 -9.87 -16.54 -9.98
C GLY A 82 -8.63 -16.36 -9.08
N ALA A 83 -8.67 -16.91 -7.88
CA ALA A 83 -7.67 -16.71 -6.83
C ALA A 83 -6.96 -18.02 -6.46
N MET A 84 -5.82 -17.91 -5.77
CA MET A 84 -5.17 -19.04 -5.13
C MET A 84 -5.68 -19.24 -3.70
N ALA A 85 -5.57 -20.46 -3.19
CA ALA A 85 -5.87 -20.78 -1.80
C ALA A 85 -4.58 -20.91 -0.97
N ILE A 86 -4.63 -20.38 0.25
CA ILE A 86 -3.61 -20.48 1.27
C ILE A 86 -4.23 -21.22 2.45
N TRP A 87 -3.68 -22.38 2.81
CA TRP A 87 -4.01 -23.04 4.07
C TRP A 87 -3.44 -22.22 5.23
N VAL A 88 -4.29 -21.90 6.21
CA VAL A 88 -3.89 -21.11 7.38
C VAL A 88 -4.17 -21.93 8.62
N HIS A 89 -3.22 -21.98 9.55
CA HIS A 89 -3.52 -22.45 10.90
C HIS A 89 -2.78 -21.67 11.99
N THR A 90 -3.32 -21.74 13.22
CA THR A 90 -2.74 -21.06 14.37
C THR A 90 -1.96 -22.01 15.27
N HIS A 91 -0.84 -21.53 15.78
CA HIS A 91 -0.20 -22.06 16.98
C HIS A 91 -0.61 -21.14 18.15
N PRO A 92 -1.62 -21.52 18.95
CA PRO A 92 -2.40 -20.60 19.79
C PRO A 92 -1.69 -20.12 21.07
N ARG A 93 -0.69 -20.87 21.55
CA ARG A 93 0.01 -20.55 22.81
C ARG A 93 0.76 -19.23 22.66
N ASP A 94 0.64 -18.34 23.64
CA ASP A 94 1.36 -17.06 23.60
C ASP A 94 2.87 -17.28 23.64
N GLY A 95 3.59 -16.65 22.70
CA GLY A 95 5.01 -16.87 22.46
C GLY A 95 5.33 -18.16 21.70
N ALA A 96 4.33 -18.87 21.16
CA ALA A 96 4.57 -20.04 20.33
C ALA A 96 5.42 -19.70 19.10
N SER A 97 6.19 -20.69 18.65
CA SER A 97 6.93 -20.62 17.39
C SER A 97 5.96 -20.86 16.24
N PRO A 98 5.90 -19.98 15.21
CA PRO A 98 5.15 -20.24 13.99
C PRO A 98 5.88 -21.22 13.04
N ARG A 99 7.00 -21.83 13.45
CA ARG A 99 7.73 -22.79 12.58
C ARG A 99 6.91 -24.08 12.39
N PRO A 100 6.88 -24.63 11.17
CA PRO A 100 6.16 -25.87 10.90
C PRO A 100 6.82 -27.05 11.62
N SER A 101 5.98 -27.92 12.18
CA SER A 101 6.34 -29.25 12.63
C SER A 101 6.36 -30.26 11.48
N ASP A 102 6.87 -31.47 11.73
CA ASP A 102 6.82 -32.55 10.73
C ASP A 102 5.38 -32.94 10.33
N LEU A 103 4.42 -32.75 11.23
CA LEU A 103 3.01 -32.98 10.93
C LEU A 103 2.48 -31.92 9.96
N ASP A 104 2.76 -30.64 10.22
CA ASP A 104 2.35 -29.53 9.35
C ASP A 104 2.88 -29.73 7.92
N LEU A 105 4.16 -30.09 7.79
CA LEU A 105 4.78 -30.36 6.49
C LEU A 105 4.15 -31.56 5.76
N ARG A 106 3.63 -32.56 6.48
CA ARG A 106 2.88 -33.67 5.87
C ARG A 106 1.50 -33.22 5.40
N VAL A 107 0.78 -32.46 6.22
CA VAL A 107 -0.54 -31.91 5.87
C VAL A 107 -0.42 -31.00 4.64
N ASP A 108 0.55 -30.09 4.62
CA ASP A 108 0.80 -29.20 3.48
C ASP A 108 1.00 -29.97 2.16
N ARG A 109 1.79 -31.05 2.19
CA ARG A 109 2.00 -31.90 1.01
C ARG A 109 0.75 -32.63 0.55
N GLN A 110 -0.16 -32.96 1.48
CA GLN A 110 -1.43 -33.61 1.14
C GLN A 110 -2.44 -32.61 0.57
N LEU A 111 -2.45 -31.38 1.08
CA LEU A 111 -3.40 -30.34 0.66
C LEU A 111 -2.99 -29.66 -0.65
N SER A 112 -1.68 -29.49 -0.92
CA SER A 112 -1.20 -28.68 -2.05
C SER A 112 -1.78 -29.10 -3.40
N GLY A 113 -1.81 -30.40 -3.68
CA GLY A 113 -2.38 -30.94 -4.92
C GLY A 113 -3.88 -30.68 -5.05
N VAL A 114 -4.63 -30.92 -3.97
CA VAL A 114 -6.09 -30.72 -3.94
C VAL A 114 -6.43 -29.24 -4.08
N PHE A 115 -5.73 -28.36 -3.38
CA PHE A 115 -5.98 -26.92 -3.40
C PHE A 115 -5.71 -26.32 -4.78
N ARG A 116 -4.58 -26.67 -5.43
CA ARG A 116 -4.29 -26.24 -6.82
C ARG A 116 -5.34 -26.76 -7.80
N LEU A 117 -5.68 -28.05 -7.71
CA LEU A 117 -6.66 -28.66 -8.60
C LEU A 117 -8.05 -28.01 -8.46
N ARG A 118 -8.50 -27.76 -7.24
CA ARG A 118 -9.83 -27.21 -6.95
C ARG A 118 -9.96 -25.73 -7.27
N THR A 119 -8.89 -24.96 -7.09
CA THR A 119 -8.91 -23.52 -7.40
C THR A 119 -8.57 -23.22 -8.86
N GLY A 120 -8.01 -24.18 -9.59
CA GLY A 120 -7.42 -23.96 -10.91
C GLY A 120 -6.18 -23.06 -10.89
N ALA A 121 -5.67 -22.70 -9.70
CA ALA A 121 -4.51 -21.84 -9.55
C ALA A 121 -3.20 -22.63 -9.67
N ALA A 122 -2.19 -21.99 -10.26
CA ALA A 122 -0.84 -22.56 -10.32
C ALA A 122 -0.18 -22.67 -8.94
N PHE A 123 -0.62 -21.88 -7.96
CA PHE A 123 0.00 -21.78 -6.65
C PHE A 123 -0.89 -22.35 -5.54
N TYR A 124 -0.27 -23.06 -4.61
CA TYR A 124 -0.77 -23.32 -3.24
C TYR A 124 -0.02 -22.41 -2.27
N GLY A 125 -0.61 -22.08 -1.13
CA GLY A 125 0.13 -21.45 -0.04
C GLY A 125 -0.14 -22.11 1.30
N ALA A 126 0.79 -21.98 2.23
CA ALA A 126 0.61 -22.33 3.63
C ALA A 126 1.06 -21.17 4.51
N LEU A 127 0.35 -20.94 5.61
CA LEU A 127 0.60 -19.85 6.54
C LEU A 127 0.31 -20.31 7.97
N ILE A 128 1.35 -20.28 8.81
CA ILE A 128 1.26 -20.58 10.23
C ILE A 128 1.33 -19.26 10.98
N LEU A 129 0.33 -19.02 11.84
CA LEU A 129 0.21 -17.82 12.63
C LEU A 129 0.41 -18.13 14.11
N ALA A 130 1.29 -17.40 14.79
CA ALA A 130 1.49 -17.51 16.22
C ALA A 130 1.25 -16.17 16.91
N LYS A 131 0.80 -16.24 18.16
CA LYS A 131 0.53 -15.08 19.00
C LYS A 131 1.78 -14.67 19.79
N GLU A 132 2.04 -13.37 19.85
CA GLU A 132 3.02 -12.77 20.77
C GLU A 132 2.44 -11.51 21.41
N GLY A 133 1.78 -11.67 22.56
CA GLY A 133 1.01 -10.62 23.20
C GLY A 133 -0.10 -10.08 22.29
N LYS A 134 0.09 -8.86 21.78
CA LYS A 134 -0.82 -8.21 20.79
C LYS A 134 -0.32 -8.34 19.35
N ASN A 135 0.88 -8.88 19.14
CA ASN A 135 1.50 -9.05 17.84
C ASN A 135 1.21 -10.42 17.24
N VAL A 136 1.39 -10.50 15.93
CA VAL A 136 1.31 -11.73 15.15
C VAL A 136 2.71 -12.04 14.63
N ARG A 137 3.19 -13.24 14.92
CA ARG A 137 4.36 -13.86 14.31
C ARG A 137 3.89 -14.85 13.26
N PHE A 138 4.67 -15.06 12.21
CA PHE A 138 4.26 -15.97 11.14
C PHE A 138 5.43 -16.62 10.41
N MET A 139 5.13 -17.76 9.82
CA MET A 139 5.91 -18.40 8.77
C MET A 139 4.93 -18.82 7.67
N GLY A 140 5.37 -18.80 6.42
CA GLY A 140 4.53 -19.24 5.33
C GLY A 140 5.31 -19.34 4.04
N HIS A 141 4.71 -20.01 3.07
CA HIS A 141 5.29 -20.19 1.74
C HIS A 141 4.20 -20.28 0.67
N ILE A 142 4.61 -20.09 -0.57
CA ILE A 142 3.83 -20.42 -1.77
C ILE A 142 4.57 -21.52 -2.54
N ASP A 143 3.80 -22.42 -3.15
CA ASP A 143 4.26 -23.58 -3.92
C ASP A 143 3.62 -23.57 -5.31
N ASP A 144 4.43 -23.41 -6.36
CA ASP A 144 3.98 -23.51 -7.76
C ASP A 144 4.06 -24.93 -8.35
N GLY A 145 4.46 -25.91 -7.53
CA GLY A 145 4.65 -27.31 -7.93
C GLY A 145 6.10 -27.63 -8.28
N GLU A 146 6.94 -26.63 -8.46
CA GLU A 146 8.37 -26.78 -8.76
C GLU A 146 9.24 -26.17 -7.64
N THR A 147 8.83 -24.99 -7.15
CA THR A 147 9.60 -24.17 -6.22
C THR A 147 8.75 -23.72 -5.04
N LEU A 148 9.28 -23.95 -3.83
CA LEU A 148 8.77 -23.36 -2.59
C LEU A 148 9.41 -21.99 -2.37
N SER A 149 8.58 -20.95 -2.39
CA SER A 149 9.01 -19.56 -2.10
C SER A 149 8.44 -19.08 -0.77
N PRO A 150 9.23 -18.53 0.15
CA PRO A 150 8.72 -18.04 1.43
C PRO A 150 7.80 -16.82 1.22
N ILE A 151 6.78 -16.70 2.07
CA ILE A 151 6.04 -15.44 2.24
C ILE A 151 6.90 -14.56 3.14
N ASP A 152 7.50 -13.51 2.60
CA ASP A 152 8.46 -12.68 3.34
C ASP A 152 7.79 -11.66 4.27
N ARG A 153 6.62 -11.16 3.87
CA ARG A 153 5.93 -10.05 4.54
C ARG A 153 4.43 -10.30 4.66
N LEU A 154 3.86 -9.98 5.84
CA LEU A 154 2.44 -9.75 6.04
C LEU A 154 2.20 -8.24 6.14
N TRP A 155 1.41 -7.70 5.22
CA TRP A 155 1.06 -6.28 5.18
C TRP A 155 -0.40 -6.09 5.54
N PHE A 156 -0.68 -5.76 6.79
CA PHE A 156 -2.04 -5.46 7.25
C PHE A 156 -2.41 -4.03 6.82
N VAL A 157 -3.42 -3.91 5.95
CA VAL A 157 -3.83 -2.63 5.36
C VAL A 157 -5.24 -2.28 5.83
N GLY A 158 -5.32 -1.31 6.74
CA GLY A 158 -6.58 -0.85 7.32
C GLY A 158 -6.44 0.54 7.94
N PRO A 159 -7.26 0.88 8.95
CA PRO A 159 -7.09 2.10 9.75
C PRO A 159 -5.67 2.19 10.34
N ASP A 160 -5.16 1.05 10.81
CA ASP A 160 -3.79 0.90 11.27
C ASP A 160 -2.99 0.08 10.26
N LEU A 161 -1.97 0.69 9.66
CA LEU A 161 -1.02 0.01 8.79
C LEU A 161 0.01 -0.75 9.63
N CYS A 162 0.22 -2.03 9.34
CA CYS A 162 1.17 -2.84 10.09
C CYS A 162 1.92 -3.80 9.16
N LEU A 163 3.26 -3.67 9.15
CA LEU A 163 4.16 -4.61 8.49
C LEU A 163 4.65 -5.63 9.50
N ARG A 164 4.57 -6.90 9.13
CA ARG A 164 5.27 -7.98 9.80
C ARG A 164 6.11 -8.71 8.78
N TRP A 165 7.24 -9.21 9.24
CA TRP A 165 8.10 -10.06 8.43
C TRP A 165 8.10 -11.46 8.98
N ARG A 166 8.47 -12.42 8.13
CA ARG A 166 8.60 -13.81 8.53
C ARG A 166 9.55 -13.96 9.71
N ASP A 167 9.23 -14.90 10.58
CA ASP A 167 9.84 -15.04 11.90
C ASP A 167 11.32 -15.43 11.88
N ASP A 168 11.74 -16.19 10.86
CA ASP A 168 13.11 -16.68 10.71
C ASP A 168 14.05 -15.70 9.99
N ARG A 169 13.60 -14.45 9.75
CA ARG A 169 14.44 -13.48 9.04
C ARG A 169 15.69 -13.15 9.86
N PRO A 170 16.83 -12.89 9.21
CA PRO A 170 18.01 -12.37 9.90
C PRO A 170 17.71 -11.04 10.60
N GLU A 171 18.28 -10.85 11.79
CA GLU A 171 18.29 -9.53 12.43
C GLU A 171 19.00 -8.52 11.53
N ARG A 172 18.43 -7.32 11.44
CA ARG A 172 19.03 -6.22 10.70
C ARG A 172 19.95 -5.41 11.59
N SER A 173 20.93 -4.77 10.95
CA SER A 173 21.84 -3.80 11.56
C SER A 173 21.07 -2.71 12.32
N ASP A 174 21.69 -2.22 13.38
CA ASP A 174 21.19 -1.11 14.19
C ASP A 174 20.92 0.12 13.29
N PRO A 175 19.75 0.76 13.38
CA PRO A 175 19.53 2.04 12.73
C PRO A 175 20.60 3.07 13.12
N GLY A 176 21.04 3.88 12.16
CA GLY A 176 22.09 4.88 12.37
C GLY A 176 21.72 5.91 13.46
N VAL A 177 22.75 6.50 14.07
CA VAL A 177 22.65 7.46 15.20
C VAL A 177 21.80 8.68 14.86
N GLU A 178 21.71 9.05 13.59
CA GLU A 178 20.86 10.11 13.06
C GLU A 178 19.37 9.92 13.38
N TYR A 179 18.94 8.69 13.67
CA TYR A 179 17.54 8.35 13.98
C TYR A 179 17.25 8.21 15.49
N ASP A 180 18.20 8.52 16.38
CA ASP A 180 18.05 8.34 17.85
C ASP A 180 16.73 8.93 18.39
N ARG A 181 16.36 10.15 17.97
CA ARG A 181 15.10 10.79 18.42
C ARG A 181 13.85 10.03 17.96
N GLN A 182 13.88 9.49 16.74
CA GLN A 182 12.76 8.71 16.20
C GLN A 182 12.64 7.36 16.90
N ILE A 183 13.78 6.71 17.17
CA ILE A 183 13.85 5.43 17.88
C ILE A 183 13.35 5.59 19.32
N ARG A 184 13.73 6.66 20.03
CA ARG A 184 13.23 6.92 21.39
C ARG A 184 11.72 7.15 21.43
N ALA A 185 11.15 7.77 20.40
CA ALA A 185 9.73 8.08 20.34
C ALA A 185 8.87 6.87 19.95
N PHE A 186 9.32 6.06 18.98
CA PHE A 186 8.49 5.02 18.34
C PHE A 186 9.07 3.60 18.44
N GLY A 187 10.22 3.43 19.08
CA GLY A 187 10.98 2.19 19.13
C GLY A 187 11.82 1.93 17.88
N PRO A 188 12.80 1.03 17.92
CA PRO A 188 13.72 0.77 16.80
C PRO A 188 13.03 0.14 15.59
N HIS A 189 11.90 -0.53 15.80
CA HIS A 189 11.13 -1.19 14.74
C HIS A 189 10.67 -0.22 13.64
N ILE A 190 10.40 1.05 13.98
CA ILE A 190 9.94 2.04 12.99
C ILE A 190 10.96 2.25 11.88
N GLN A 191 12.26 2.23 12.19
CA GLN A 191 13.32 2.44 11.19
C GLN A 191 13.49 1.27 10.25
N GLN A 192 13.28 0.05 10.77
CA GLN A 192 13.21 -1.12 9.91
C GLN A 192 12.02 -1.03 8.97
N VAL A 193 10.84 -0.63 9.47
CA VAL A 193 9.64 -0.47 8.64
C VAL A 193 9.87 0.59 7.57
N VAL A 194 10.20 1.82 7.95
CA VAL A 194 10.35 2.95 7.01
C VAL A 194 11.44 2.68 5.98
N GLY A 195 12.58 2.12 6.40
CA GLY A 195 13.69 1.77 5.50
C GLY A 195 13.37 0.65 4.51
N GLU A 196 12.40 -0.22 4.82
CA GLU A 196 11.98 -1.33 3.95
C GLU A 196 10.69 -1.06 3.16
N LEU A 197 10.01 0.05 3.39
CA LEU A 197 8.85 0.41 2.57
C LEU A 197 9.32 0.93 1.21
N SER A 198 8.69 0.43 0.15
CA SER A 198 8.74 1.08 -1.16
C SER A 198 7.66 2.13 -1.23
N LEU A 199 8.03 3.41 -1.28
CA LEU A 199 7.10 4.54 -1.23
C LEU A 199 6.94 5.20 -2.60
N ALA A 200 5.76 5.74 -2.88
CA ALA A 200 5.53 6.56 -4.07
C ALA A 200 4.91 7.91 -3.70
N VAL A 201 5.35 8.98 -4.36
CA VAL A 201 4.78 10.33 -4.25
C VAL A 201 4.29 10.77 -5.62
N VAL A 202 2.99 11.04 -5.73
CA VAL A 202 2.35 11.51 -6.96
C VAL A 202 2.05 12.99 -6.84
N GLY A 203 2.68 13.80 -7.69
CA GLY A 203 2.75 15.25 -7.61
C GLY A 203 4.02 15.68 -6.87
N CYS A 204 4.87 16.47 -7.51
CA CYS A 204 6.12 17.03 -6.98
C CYS A 204 6.05 18.57 -6.87
N GLY A 205 4.85 19.10 -6.66
CA GLY A 205 4.62 20.50 -6.27
C GLY A 205 4.93 20.74 -4.80
N GLY A 206 4.44 21.84 -4.22
CA GLY A 206 4.81 22.25 -2.86
C GLY A 206 4.51 21.19 -1.78
N THR A 207 3.35 20.54 -1.85
CA THR A 207 3.00 19.45 -0.92
C THR A 207 3.87 18.22 -1.13
N GLY A 208 3.99 17.77 -2.38
CA GLY A 208 4.68 16.52 -2.68
C GLY A 208 6.19 16.59 -2.50
N SER A 209 6.83 17.71 -2.86
CA SER A 209 8.26 17.89 -2.60
C SER A 209 8.57 17.93 -1.10
N ALA A 210 7.70 18.56 -0.31
CA ALA A 210 7.84 18.58 1.15
C ALA A 210 7.64 17.18 1.76
N VAL A 211 6.61 16.45 1.35
CA VAL A 211 6.37 15.05 1.78
C VAL A 211 7.56 14.17 1.43
N ALA A 212 8.06 14.26 0.20
CA ALA A 212 9.19 13.45 -0.26
C ALA A 212 10.46 13.70 0.58
N GLU A 213 10.75 14.95 0.93
CA GLU A 213 11.86 15.28 1.82
C GLU A 213 11.67 14.72 3.23
N GLN A 214 10.48 14.84 3.81
CA GLN A 214 10.20 14.27 5.13
C GLN A 214 10.38 12.75 5.12
N LEU A 215 9.93 12.06 4.08
CA LEU A 215 10.06 10.61 3.95
C LEU A 215 11.52 10.15 3.97
N VAL A 216 12.39 10.76 3.16
CA VAL A 216 13.81 10.37 3.13
C VAL A 216 14.50 10.69 4.45
N ARG A 217 14.17 11.82 5.09
CA ARG A 217 14.71 12.19 6.41
C ARG A 217 14.25 11.27 7.53
N MET A 218 13.10 10.63 7.41
CA MET A 218 12.63 9.59 8.33
C MET A 218 13.31 8.22 8.09
N GLY A 219 14.18 8.11 7.07
CA GLY A 219 14.92 6.89 6.74
C GLY A 219 14.31 6.08 5.60
N ALA A 220 13.40 6.63 4.80
CA ALA A 220 12.88 5.92 3.63
C ALA A 220 13.97 5.77 2.56
N GLN A 221 14.27 4.53 2.18
CA GLN A 221 15.36 4.23 1.25
C GLN A 221 14.90 4.05 -0.20
N ARG A 222 13.61 3.81 -0.44
CA ARG A 222 13.06 3.58 -1.79
C ARG A 222 11.87 4.50 -2.04
N LEU A 223 12.05 5.43 -2.96
CA LEU A 223 11.03 6.43 -3.28
C LEU A 223 10.88 6.60 -4.80
N ALA A 224 9.66 6.49 -5.30
CA ALA A 224 9.31 6.79 -6.69
C ALA A 224 8.50 8.09 -6.76
N LEU A 225 8.93 9.03 -7.61
CA LEU A 225 8.34 10.34 -7.81
C LEU A 225 7.61 10.38 -9.15
N TYR A 226 6.39 10.92 -9.18
CA TYR A 226 5.57 11.01 -10.38
C TYR A 226 5.03 12.44 -10.56
N ASP A 227 5.47 13.16 -11.57
CA ASP A 227 4.91 14.48 -11.93
C ASP A 227 5.17 14.76 -13.42
N PRO A 228 4.15 15.06 -14.24
CA PRO A 228 4.35 15.38 -15.65
C PRO A 228 4.85 16.82 -15.90
N LYS A 229 4.85 17.69 -14.89
CA LYS A 229 5.08 19.14 -15.04
C LYS A 229 6.57 19.49 -14.89
N HIS A 230 6.94 20.62 -15.49
CA HIS A 230 8.25 21.24 -15.35
C HIS A 230 8.20 22.37 -14.31
N VAL A 231 9.36 22.75 -13.77
CA VAL A 231 9.49 23.86 -12.83
C VAL A 231 9.19 25.17 -13.55
N SER A 232 8.27 25.96 -12.99
CA SER A 232 8.04 27.34 -13.39
C SER A 232 8.57 28.31 -12.33
N ARG A 233 8.78 29.58 -12.69
CA ARG A 233 9.19 30.63 -11.72
C ARG A 233 8.28 30.70 -10.50
N SER A 234 6.97 30.53 -10.69
CA SER A 234 5.99 30.54 -9.59
C SER A 234 6.16 29.36 -8.61
N ASN A 235 6.86 28.30 -9.00
CA ASN A 235 7.08 27.13 -8.14
C ASN A 235 8.27 27.30 -7.20
N LEU A 236 9.22 28.20 -7.52
CA LEU A 236 10.46 28.37 -6.76
C LEU A 236 10.25 28.72 -5.29
N THR A 237 9.11 29.31 -4.95
CA THR A 237 8.75 29.69 -3.58
C THR A 237 8.35 28.51 -2.70
N ARG A 238 8.01 27.35 -3.30
CA ARG A 238 7.44 26.20 -2.57
C ARG A 238 7.93 24.83 -3.00
N LEU A 239 8.63 24.72 -4.13
CA LEU A 239 9.19 23.45 -4.60
C LEU A 239 10.55 23.24 -3.93
N TYR A 240 10.61 22.27 -3.03
CA TYR A 240 11.81 22.00 -2.23
C TYR A 240 12.95 21.55 -3.14
N GLY A 241 14.13 22.14 -2.93
CA GLY A 241 15.33 21.89 -3.73
C GLY A 241 15.42 22.62 -5.06
N SER A 242 14.45 23.49 -5.40
CA SER A 242 14.51 24.26 -6.65
C SER A 242 15.30 25.56 -6.53
N HIS A 243 15.97 25.91 -7.62
CA HIS A 243 16.67 27.17 -7.82
C HIS A 243 16.21 27.86 -9.11
N VAL A 244 16.58 29.13 -9.28
CA VAL A 244 16.25 29.91 -10.50
C VAL A 244 16.75 29.22 -11.77
N ALA A 245 17.90 28.54 -11.70
CA ALA A 245 18.48 27.79 -12.81
C ALA A 245 17.67 26.54 -13.21
N ASP A 246 16.75 26.08 -12.37
CA ASP A 246 15.96 24.88 -12.62
C ASP A 246 14.67 25.13 -13.41
N VAL A 247 14.33 26.39 -13.69
CA VAL A 247 13.14 26.73 -14.49
C VAL A 247 13.21 26.02 -15.85
N GLY A 248 12.15 25.29 -16.19
CA GLY A 248 12.06 24.45 -17.39
C GLY A 248 12.56 23.01 -17.22
N ARG A 249 13.21 22.66 -16.10
CA ARG A 249 13.56 21.25 -15.78
C ARG A 249 12.34 20.50 -15.25
N ALA A 250 12.33 19.18 -15.40
CA ALA A 250 11.29 18.33 -14.83
C ALA A 250 11.28 18.45 -13.30
N LYS A 251 10.09 18.60 -12.70
CA LYS A 251 9.97 18.72 -11.23
C LYS A 251 10.51 17.49 -10.52
N THR A 252 10.22 16.30 -11.04
CA THR A 252 10.70 15.02 -10.51
C THR A 252 12.22 14.96 -10.44
N ASP A 253 12.92 15.49 -11.45
CA ASP A 253 14.38 15.44 -11.50
C ASP A 253 15.03 16.41 -10.50
N VAL A 254 14.44 17.60 -10.35
CA VAL A 254 14.88 18.61 -9.38
C VAL A 254 14.68 18.07 -7.96
N VAL A 255 13.49 17.55 -7.65
CA VAL A 255 13.23 16.93 -6.34
C VAL A 255 14.14 15.71 -6.14
N ALA A 256 14.31 14.83 -7.12
CA ALA A 256 15.18 13.67 -6.97
C ALA A 256 16.64 14.03 -6.70
N ALA A 257 17.18 15.05 -7.39
CA ALA A 257 18.52 15.56 -7.13
C ALA A 257 18.67 16.10 -5.70
N HIS A 258 17.68 16.88 -5.25
CA HIS A 258 17.62 17.39 -3.89
C HIS A 258 17.59 16.27 -2.85
N LEU A 259 16.71 15.27 -3.00
CA LEU A 259 16.61 14.16 -2.05
C LEU A 259 17.90 13.33 -1.97
N ARG A 260 18.57 13.09 -3.11
CA ARG A 260 19.87 12.40 -3.13
C ARG A 260 20.99 13.21 -2.47
N SER A 261 20.87 14.54 -2.41
CA SER A 261 21.82 15.36 -1.65
C SER A 261 21.61 15.25 -0.14
N ILE A 262 20.40 14.87 0.30
CA ILE A 262 20.07 14.66 1.71
C ILE A 262 20.47 13.24 2.14
N VAL A 263 20.10 12.23 1.35
CA VAL A 263 20.31 10.81 1.64
C VAL A 263 20.89 10.14 0.38
N PRO A 264 22.22 10.16 0.17
CA PRO A 264 22.86 9.64 -1.04
C PRO A 264 22.59 8.16 -1.33
N GLU A 265 22.37 7.35 -0.30
CA GLU A 265 22.06 5.93 -0.36
C GLU A 265 20.60 5.63 -0.75
N ALA A 266 19.72 6.63 -0.73
CA ALA A 266 18.32 6.44 -1.10
C ALA A 266 18.17 6.23 -2.61
N THR A 267 17.46 5.17 -2.96
CA THR A 267 17.06 4.89 -4.34
C THR A 267 15.83 5.74 -4.69
N ILE A 268 16.09 6.86 -5.35
CA ILE A 268 15.05 7.76 -5.86
C ILE A 268 14.83 7.52 -7.36
N THR A 269 13.62 7.16 -7.76
CA THR A 269 13.24 6.99 -9.17
C THR A 269 12.31 8.12 -9.60
N ALA A 270 12.66 8.80 -10.70
CA ALA A 270 11.88 9.92 -11.23
C ALA A 270 11.08 9.50 -12.46
N HIS A 271 9.76 9.73 -12.43
CA HIS A 271 8.85 9.49 -13.55
C HIS A 271 8.21 10.80 -13.98
N THR A 272 8.77 11.44 -15.01
CA THR A 272 8.22 12.66 -15.62
C THR A 272 7.00 12.35 -16.50
N ALA A 273 5.95 11.81 -15.90
CA ALA A 273 4.75 11.38 -16.61
C ALA A 273 3.51 11.36 -15.69
N ALA A 274 2.34 11.55 -16.30
CA ALA A 274 1.06 11.51 -15.59
C ALA A 274 0.67 10.07 -15.29
N ILE A 275 0.19 9.82 -14.07
CA ILE A 275 -0.33 8.51 -13.65
C ILE A 275 -1.64 8.13 -14.35
N THR A 276 -2.28 9.07 -15.04
CA THR A 276 -3.42 8.79 -15.93
C THR A 276 -3.04 7.89 -17.12
N ARG A 277 -1.75 7.85 -17.49
CA ARG A 277 -1.24 6.88 -18.45
C ARG A 277 -1.12 5.51 -17.78
N GLN A 278 -1.84 4.51 -18.31
CA GLN A 278 -1.88 3.17 -17.71
C GLN A 278 -0.48 2.53 -17.51
N SER A 279 0.44 2.75 -18.45
CA SER A 279 1.81 2.21 -18.35
C SER A 279 2.59 2.75 -17.15
N VAL A 280 2.32 4.01 -16.77
CA VAL A 280 2.88 4.71 -15.62
C VAL A 280 2.13 4.30 -14.35
N ALA A 281 0.79 4.27 -14.37
CA ALA A 281 0.01 3.78 -13.25
C ALA A 281 0.47 2.40 -12.79
N ARG A 282 0.74 1.49 -13.73
CA ARG A 282 1.20 0.12 -13.43
C ARG A 282 2.48 0.07 -12.59
N SER A 283 3.38 1.06 -12.64
CA SER A 283 4.58 1.04 -11.77
C SER A 283 4.27 1.43 -10.32
N LEU A 284 3.11 2.04 -10.03
CA LEU A 284 2.68 2.26 -8.65
C LEU A 284 2.36 0.95 -7.91
N MET A 285 2.17 -0.17 -8.62
CA MET A 285 1.97 -1.48 -8.00
C MET A 285 3.20 -1.97 -7.22
N ASP A 286 4.38 -1.42 -7.50
CA ASP A 286 5.61 -1.71 -6.74
C ASP A 286 5.64 -1.00 -5.37
N ALA A 287 4.74 -0.04 -5.13
CA ALA A 287 4.69 0.72 -3.87
C ALA A 287 3.89 -0.03 -2.79
N ASP A 288 4.42 -0.01 -1.57
CA ASP A 288 3.74 -0.46 -0.37
C ASP A 288 2.78 0.61 0.17
N LEU A 289 3.08 1.90 -0.07
CA LEU A 289 2.27 3.05 0.32
C LEU A 289 2.45 4.20 -0.69
N ILE A 290 1.33 4.85 -1.07
CA ILE A 290 1.32 5.97 -2.02
C ILE A 290 0.89 7.26 -1.33
N PHE A 291 1.60 8.35 -1.57
CA PHE A 291 1.23 9.70 -1.17
C PHE A 291 0.66 10.45 -2.38
N GLY A 292 -0.64 10.75 -2.34
CA GLY A 292 -1.33 11.55 -3.34
C GLY A 292 -1.18 13.03 -3.05
N CYS A 293 -0.34 13.73 -3.80
CA CYS A 293 -0.08 15.17 -3.70
C CYS A 293 -0.37 15.89 -5.02
N THR A 294 -1.25 15.32 -5.84
CA THR A 294 -1.62 15.87 -7.15
C THR A 294 -2.75 16.89 -7.02
N ASP A 295 -2.79 17.85 -7.93
CA ASP A 295 -3.80 18.91 -7.95
C ASP A 295 -5.03 18.54 -8.81
N ASP A 296 -4.92 17.55 -9.68
CA ASP A 296 -5.97 17.14 -10.62
C ASP A 296 -6.94 16.07 -10.06
N ASN A 297 -8.16 16.05 -10.60
CA ASN A 297 -9.21 15.10 -10.24
C ASN A 297 -8.98 13.73 -10.90
N ALA A 298 -8.48 13.69 -12.13
CA ALA A 298 -8.18 12.47 -12.87
C ALA A 298 -7.11 11.62 -12.17
N GLY A 299 -6.05 12.24 -11.68
CA GLY A 299 -5.00 11.63 -10.88
C GLY A 299 -5.55 11.06 -9.58
N ARG A 300 -6.39 11.83 -8.86
CA ARG A 300 -7.08 11.34 -7.65
C ARG A 300 -8.03 10.17 -7.92
N LEU A 301 -8.68 10.12 -9.08
CA LEU A 301 -9.48 8.96 -9.50
C LEU A 301 -8.61 7.72 -9.66
N VAL A 302 -7.47 7.85 -10.35
CA VAL A 302 -6.51 6.75 -10.52
C VAL A 302 -6.00 6.27 -9.16
N LEU A 303 -5.57 7.20 -8.29
CA LEU A 303 -5.09 6.87 -6.95
C LEU A 303 -6.14 6.13 -6.10
N SER A 304 -7.40 6.56 -6.15
CA SER A 304 -8.50 5.90 -5.42
C SER A 304 -8.67 4.42 -5.81
N ARG A 305 -8.30 4.04 -7.04
CA ARG A 305 -8.35 2.65 -7.51
C ARG A 305 -7.26 1.79 -6.87
N PHE A 306 -6.12 2.34 -6.49
CA PHE A 306 -5.02 1.57 -5.90
C PHE A 306 -5.37 0.98 -4.53
N SER A 307 -6.05 1.74 -3.68
CA SER A 307 -6.51 1.25 -2.38
C SER A 307 -7.56 0.15 -2.50
N THR A 308 -8.37 0.17 -3.56
CA THR A 308 -9.48 -0.78 -3.73
C THR A 308 -9.09 -2.03 -4.50
N TYR A 309 -8.42 -1.89 -5.65
CA TYR A 309 -8.10 -3.02 -6.53
C TYR A 309 -6.77 -3.69 -6.20
N PHE A 310 -5.78 -2.92 -5.72
CA PHE A 310 -4.43 -3.42 -5.42
C PHE A 310 -4.13 -3.49 -3.94
N MET A 311 -5.08 -3.05 -3.10
CA MET A 311 -4.95 -2.96 -1.65
C MET A 311 -3.68 -2.18 -1.23
N THR A 312 -3.22 -1.26 -2.08
CA THR A 312 -2.11 -0.37 -1.76
C THR A 312 -2.68 0.88 -1.10
N PRO A 313 -2.39 1.14 0.18
CA PRO A 313 -2.89 2.30 0.88
C PRO A 313 -2.46 3.60 0.19
N VAL A 314 -3.33 4.60 0.22
CA VAL A 314 -3.07 5.94 -0.33
C VAL A 314 -3.32 6.99 0.75
N ILE A 315 -2.34 7.87 0.99
CA ILE A 315 -2.51 9.06 1.82
C ILE A 315 -2.64 10.24 0.85
N ASP A 316 -3.87 10.69 0.60
CA ASP A 316 -4.16 11.85 -0.22
C ASP A 316 -4.08 13.14 0.61
N VAL A 317 -3.36 14.12 0.11
CA VAL A 317 -3.15 15.42 0.73
C VAL A 317 -3.72 16.50 -0.17
N GLY A 318 -4.54 17.37 0.41
CA GLY A 318 -5.09 18.55 -0.25
C GLY A 318 -4.86 19.80 0.57
N VAL A 319 -4.55 20.89 -0.10
CA VAL A 319 -4.51 22.23 0.50
C VAL A 319 -5.43 23.12 -0.32
N LEU A 320 -6.27 23.89 0.34
CA LEU A 320 -7.18 24.84 -0.29
C LEU A 320 -7.05 26.19 0.41
N LEU A 321 -6.83 27.25 -0.37
CA LEU A 321 -7.00 28.62 0.08
C LEU A 321 -8.35 29.13 -0.43
N THR A 322 -9.11 29.76 0.45
CA THR A 322 -10.37 30.42 0.11
C THR A 322 -10.20 31.94 0.23
N CYS A 323 -10.95 32.67 -0.58
CA CYS A 323 -10.99 34.11 -0.54
C CYS A 323 -12.44 34.61 -0.56
N ASP A 324 -12.64 35.77 0.06
CA ASP A 324 -13.90 36.49 -0.03
C ASP A 324 -14.07 37.15 -1.41
N VAL A 325 -15.24 37.77 -1.61
CA VAL A 325 -15.57 38.49 -2.86
C VAL A 325 -14.65 39.68 -3.16
N ARG A 326 -13.82 40.11 -2.20
CA ARG A 326 -12.85 41.21 -2.33
C ARG A 326 -11.43 40.70 -2.63
N GLY A 327 -11.24 39.37 -2.70
CA GLY A 327 -9.95 38.73 -2.93
C GLY A 327 -9.07 38.67 -1.68
N THR A 328 -9.62 38.88 -0.48
CA THR A 328 -8.91 38.70 0.78
C THR A 328 -9.01 37.24 1.22
N ILE A 329 -7.88 36.65 1.66
CA ILE A 329 -7.86 35.28 2.17
C ILE A 329 -8.71 35.20 3.44
N ASP A 330 -9.71 34.31 3.44
CA ASP A 330 -10.58 34.06 4.59
C ASP A 330 -10.39 32.65 5.19
N GLY A 331 -9.64 31.78 4.51
CA GLY A 331 -9.38 30.42 4.97
C GLY A 331 -8.16 29.76 4.34
N ILE A 332 -7.43 28.99 5.16
CA ILE A 332 -6.36 28.09 4.74
C ILE A 332 -6.67 26.71 5.30
N HIS A 333 -7.03 25.78 4.42
CA HIS A 333 -7.50 24.46 4.80
C HIS A 333 -6.51 23.39 4.34
N GLY A 334 -6.07 22.55 5.28
CA GLY A 334 -5.36 21.31 5.00
C GLY A 334 -6.29 20.11 5.14
N ARG A 335 -6.14 19.13 4.25
CA ARG A 335 -6.85 17.85 4.32
C ARG A 335 -5.87 16.71 4.12
N ILE A 336 -5.94 15.73 5.01
CA ILE A 336 -5.29 14.43 4.84
C ILE A 336 -6.40 13.38 4.79
N THR A 337 -6.31 12.47 3.83
CA THR A 337 -7.29 11.40 3.64
C THR A 337 -6.59 10.09 3.35
N THR A 338 -6.67 9.17 4.30
CA THR A 338 -6.15 7.82 4.12
C THR A 338 -7.22 6.93 3.46
N LEU A 339 -6.83 6.26 2.39
CA LEU A 339 -7.60 5.27 1.66
C LEU A 339 -6.97 3.89 1.89
N TYR A 340 -7.81 2.93 2.24
CA TYR A 340 -7.47 1.52 2.42
C TYR A 340 -8.70 0.67 2.07
N PRO A 341 -8.57 -0.66 1.86
CA PRO A 341 -9.70 -1.52 1.57
C PRO A 341 -10.81 -1.40 2.61
N GLY A 342 -12.02 -1.06 2.18
CA GLY A 342 -13.19 -0.84 3.06
C GLY A 342 -13.42 0.61 3.49
N ALA A 343 -12.47 1.53 3.28
CA ALA A 343 -12.69 2.95 3.50
C ALA A 343 -13.46 3.61 2.35
N ALA A 344 -14.25 4.65 2.63
CA ALA A 344 -14.86 5.48 1.60
C ALA A 344 -13.77 6.12 0.72
N CYS A 345 -13.88 5.97 -0.61
CA CYS A 345 -12.93 6.55 -1.56
C CYS A 345 -13.11 8.07 -1.71
N LEU A 346 -12.24 8.72 -2.47
CA LEU A 346 -12.30 10.18 -2.67
C LEU A 346 -13.58 10.63 -3.39
N VAL A 347 -14.15 9.80 -4.27
CA VAL A 347 -15.45 10.07 -4.92
C VAL A 347 -16.57 10.04 -3.88
N CYS A 348 -16.66 8.98 -3.07
CA CYS A 348 -17.68 8.85 -2.03
C CYS A 348 -17.62 9.98 -1.00
N ARG A 349 -16.44 10.59 -0.80
CA ARG A 349 -16.22 11.72 0.11
C ARG A 349 -16.42 13.09 -0.55
N GLY A 350 -16.85 13.15 -1.82
CA GLY A 350 -17.03 14.40 -2.56
C GLY A 350 -15.73 15.18 -2.76
N ARG A 351 -14.58 14.49 -2.89
CA ARG A 351 -13.25 15.09 -3.07
C ARG A 351 -12.77 15.08 -4.52
N ILE A 352 -13.57 14.50 -5.41
CA ILE A 352 -13.31 14.42 -6.83
C ILE A 352 -14.58 14.86 -7.55
N ASP A 353 -14.44 15.85 -8.42
CA ASP A 353 -15.45 16.11 -9.45
C ASP A 353 -15.20 15.17 -10.64
N VAL A 354 -16.10 14.21 -10.82
CA VAL A 354 -15.99 13.19 -11.87
C VAL A 354 -16.13 13.80 -13.27
N ARG A 355 -16.91 14.88 -13.44
CA ARG A 355 -17.04 15.57 -14.73
C ARG A 355 -15.73 16.27 -15.09
N ARG A 356 -15.13 16.98 -14.13
CA ARG A 356 -13.83 17.62 -14.32
C ARG A 356 -12.73 16.58 -14.60
N ALA A 357 -12.74 15.46 -13.87
CA ALA A 357 -11.80 14.37 -14.13
C ALA A 357 -11.93 13.79 -15.55
N ALA A 358 -13.15 13.69 -16.08
CA ALA A 358 -13.37 13.21 -17.44
C ALA A 358 -12.78 14.16 -18.50
N VAL A 359 -12.82 15.47 -18.26
CA VAL A 359 -12.21 16.49 -19.11
C VAL A 359 -10.68 16.45 -19.00
N GLU A 360 -10.15 16.34 -17.78
CA GLU A 360 -8.70 16.24 -17.52
C GLU A 360 -8.04 15.00 -18.17
N LEU A 361 -8.81 13.97 -18.54
CA LEU A 361 -8.34 12.78 -19.27
C LEU A 361 -8.27 12.96 -20.79
N ARG A 362 -8.82 14.05 -21.34
CA ARG A 362 -8.84 14.35 -22.78
C ARG A 362 -7.57 15.03 -23.26
N SER A 363 -7.37 15.10 -24.59
CA SER A 363 -6.28 15.88 -25.17
C SER A 363 -6.48 17.38 -24.91
N ALA A 364 -5.40 18.18 -24.99
CA ALA A 364 -5.52 19.63 -24.82
C ALA A 364 -6.47 20.27 -25.85
N GLU A 365 -6.46 19.78 -27.10
CA GLU A 365 -7.36 20.24 -28.17
C GLU A 365 -8.83 19.88 -27.86
N GLU A 366 -9.09 18.65 -27.40
CA GLU A 366 -10.42 18.22 -26.99
C GLU A 366 -10.92 18.99 -25.77
N GLN A 367 -10.04 19.30 -24.81
CA GLN A 367 -10.37 20.14 -23.66
C GLN A 367 -10.82 21.52 -24.10
N THR A 368 -10.06 22.17 -25.00
CA THR A 368 -10.41 23.50 -25.52
C THR A 368 -11.70 23.47 -26.34
N SER A 369 -11.96 22.42 -27.13
CA SER A 369 -13.24 22.27 -27.86
C SER A 369 -14.43 22.13 -26.92
N LEU A 370 -14.32 21.26 -25.91
CA LEU A 370 -15.41 21.03 -24.94
C LEU A 370 -15.69 22.25 -24.06
N GLU A 371 -14.67 23.03 -23.72
CA GLU A 371 -14.84 24.32 -23.03
C GLU A 371 -15.55 25.34 -23.95
N ALA A 372 -15.15 25.41 -25.23
CA ALA A 372 -15.78 26.31 -26.21
C ALA A 372 -17.25 25.93 -26.50
N GLU A 373 -17.58 24.65 -26.47
CA GLU A 373 -18.94 24.12 -26.68
C GLU A 373 -19.81 24.15 -25.40
N GLY A 374 -19.25 24.57 -24.25
CA GLY A 374 -19.97 24.65 -22.97
C GLY A 374 -20.25 23.30 -22.28
N TYR A 375 -19.63 22.22 -22.76
CA TYR A 375 -19.76 20.86 -22.19
C TYR A 375 -18.70 20.55 -21.11
N ALA A 376 -17.66 21.38 -21.00
CA ALA A 376 -16.68 21.31 -19.91
C ALA A 376 -16.83 22.50 -18.94
N PRO A 377 -16.71 22.28 -17.62
CA PRO A 377 -16.58 23.38 -16.68
C PRO A 377 -15.31 24.18 -17.01
N ALA A 378 -15.39 25.51 -16.98
CA ALA A 378 -14.22 26.36 -17.15
C ALA A 378 -13.13 25.94 -16.16
N MET A 379 -11.96 25.54 -16.67
CA MET A 379 -10.83 25.23 -15.81
C MET A 379 -10.47 26.49 -15.02
N PRO A 380 -10.39 26.43 -13.67
CA PRO A 380 -9.96 27.57 -12.89
C PRO A 380 -8.58 28.04 -13.40
N GLY A 381 -8.32 29.34 -13.33
CA GLY A 381 -6.98 29.89 -13.51
C GLY A 381 -6.00 29.30 -12.50
N VAL A 382 -4.74 29.77 -12.52
CA VAL A 382 -3.71 29.28 -11.58
C VAL A 382 -4.18 29.47 -10.13
N GLU A 383 -4.52 28.36 -9.46
CA GLU A 383 -4.92 28.39 -8.06
C GLU A 383 -3.72 28.85 -7.20
N PRO A 384 -3.94 29.76 -6.23
CA PRO A 384 -2.88 30.23 -5.36
C PRO A 384 -2.31 29.07 -4.56
N ALA A 385 -0.98 28.96 -4.57
CA ALA A 385 -0.27 27.92 -3.83
C ALA A 385 0.99 28.54 -3.21
N VAL A 386 1.00 28.60 -1.89
CA VAL A 386 2.04 29.24 -1.07
C VAL A 386 2.59 28.25 -0.05
N VAL A 387 3.84 28.43 0.40
CA VAL A 387 4.27 27.85 1.67
C VAL A 387 3.54 28.63 2.75
N SER A 388 2.70 27.96 3.53
CA SER A 388 1.99 28.60 4.63
C SER A 388 3.00 29.14 5.64
N PHE A 389 2.92 30.43 5.98
CA PHE A 389 3.47 30.92 7.24
C PHE A 389 2.80 30.12 8.37
N THR A 390 3.59 29.68 9.36
CA THR A 390 3.10 28.90 10.51
C THR A 390 2.16 29.71 11.42
N SER A 391 1.93 30.99 11.11
CA SER A 391 1.00 31.89 11.77
C SER A 391 0.23 32.71 10.73
N TRP A 392 -1.05 32.97 10.99
CA TRP A 392 -1.81 33.99 10.28
C TRP A 392 -1.13 35.34 10.51
N ILE A 393 -0.63 35.97 9.44
CA ILE A 393 -0.16 37.36 9.50
C ILE A 393 -1.26 38.18 8.82
N ALA A 394 -2.13 38.77 9.65
CA ALA A 394 -3.14 39.73 9.24
C ALA A 394 -2.50 41.12 9.10
#